data_AF-A0A932SI02-F1
#
_entry.id   AF-A0A932SI02-F1
#
_cell.length_a   1.000
_cell.length_b   1.000
_cell.length_c   1.000
_cell.angle_alpha   90.00
_cell.angle_beta   90.00
_cell.angle_gamma   90.00
#
_symmetry.space_group_name_H-M   'P 1'
#
loop_
_entity.id
_entity.type
_entity.pdbx_description
1 polymer ?
#
loop_
_entity_poly.entity_id
_entity_poly.type
_entity_poly.pdbx_seq_one_letter_code
_entity_poly.pdbx_strand_id
1 'polypeptide(L)'
;SGWATGKDAETYLRYLYILSSDNRIYKYERLSNRYGPSVQYNVNGDLSNAIDMAIDGNVYVLKEKGAIVKLLRGETQPFQFHNAPDGVLQNITKIFKVPGSNFYFLDPVHNRVIVFADGGASGDASYVKQYVFEGDQLGKLQSLSVDQDETHLYVMDDKRLYVADVTKK
;
A
#
# COMPACT_ATOMS: atom_id res chain seq x y z
N SER A 1 -23.01 15.60 -6.22
CA SER A 1 -22.25 14.98 -5.12
C SER A 1 -20.79 15.03 -5.49
N GLY A 2 -19.96 15.67 -4.67
CA GLY A 2 -18.52 15.79 -4.92
C GLY A 2 -17.77 14.53 -4.47
N TRP A 3 -16.49 14.45 -4.81
CA TRP A 3 -15.58 13.44 -4.32
C TRP A 3 -15.26 13.69 -2.84
N ALA A 4 -15.05 12.62 -2.09
CA ALA A 4 -14.43 12.74 -0.76
C ALA A 4 -12.99 13.25 -0.91
N THR A 5 -12.56 14.16 -0.04
CA THR A 5 -11.13 14.49 0.07
C THR A 5 -10.39 13.28 0.59
N GLY A 6 -9.43 12.80 -0.21
CA GLY A 6 -8.67 11.59 0.04
C GLY A 6 -7.25 11.86 0.52
N LYS A 7 -6.75 11.00 1.41
CA LYS A 7 -5.32 10.81 1.69
C LYS A 7 -4.68 9.93 0.62
N ASP A 8 -5.46 8.98 0.09
CA ASP A 8 -5.04 8.05 -0.95
C ASP A 8 -6.24 7.55 -1.77
N ALA A 9 -5.99 7.02 -2.97
CA ALA A 9 -7.01 6.52 -3.86
C ALA A 9 -6.51 5.32 -4.68
N GLU A 10 -7.32 4.27 -4.72
CA GLU A 10 -6.97 3.00 -5.36
C GLU A 10 -8.09 2.47 -6.24
N THR A 11 -7.74 1.69 -7.25
CA THR A 11 -8.74 1.03 -8.12
C THR A 11 -8.69 -0.47 -7.96
N TYR A 12 -9.87 -1.09 -7.89
CA TYR A 12 -9.98 -2.54 -7.90
C TYR A 12 -11.25 -2.98 -8.60
N LEU A 13 -11.09 -3.83 -9.62
CA LEU A 13 -12.15 -4.22 -10.56
C LEU A 13 -12.83 -2.97 -11.16
N ARG A 14 -14.14 -2.83 -11.00
CA ARG A 14 -14.92 -1.69 -11.51
C ARG A 14 -15.05 -0.54 -10.51
N TYR A 15 -14.28 -0.51 -9.44
CA TYR A 15 -14.47 0.43 -8.35
C TYR A 15 -13.25 1.31 -8.12
N LEU A 16 -13.53 2.57 -7.78
CA LEU A 16 -12.57 3.49 -7.19
C LEU A 16 -12.81 3.53 -5.68
N TYR A 17 -11.74 3.42 -4.92
CA TYR A 17 -11.71 3.53 -3.47
C TYR A 17 -10.97 4.81 -3.11
N ILE A 18 -11.50 5.56 -2.15
CA ILE A 18 -10.85 6.75 -1.59
C ILE A 18 -10.70 6.53 -0.09
N LEU A 19 -9.46 6.50 0.39
CA LEU A 19 -9.15 6.60 1.81
C LEU A 19 -9.31 8.06 2.21
N SER A 20 -10.41 8.42 2.86
CA SER A 20 -10.78 9.81 3.11
C SER A 20 -10.11 10.41 4.34
N SER A 21 -10.04 11.74 4.38
CA SER A 21 -9.46 12.49 5.50
C SER A 21 -10.20 12.29 6.83
N ASP A 22 -11.46 11.86 6.81
CA ASP A 22 -12.26 11.52 7.99
C ASP A 22 -12.07 10.07 8.47
N ASN A 23 -11.02 9.40 7.99
CA ASN A 23 -10.64 8.03 8.37
C ASN A 23 -11.70 6.98 8.01
N ARG A 24 -12.32 7.12 6.84
CA ARG A 24 -13.19 6.12 6.22
C ARG A 24 -12.65 5.73 4.86
N ILE A 25 -13.19 4.66 4.30
CA ILE A 25 -12.97 4.31 2.90
C ILE A 25 -14.30 4.45 2.18
N TYR A 26 -14.33 5.30 1.15
CA TYR A 26 -15.48 5.44 0.27
C TYR A 26 -15.24 4.72 -1.04
N LYS A 27 -16.22 3.93 -1.46
CA LYS A 27 -16.22 3.16 -2.69
C LYS A 27 -17.18 3.77 -3.69
N TYR A 28 -16.73 3.91 -4.93
CA TYR A 28 -17.48 4.46 -6.05
C TYR A 28 -17.50 3.44 -7.18
N GLU A 29 -18.67 3.04 -7.65
CA GLU A 29 -18.79 2.18 -8.84
C GLU A 29 -18.53 2.98 -10.10
N ARG A 30 -17.62 2.51 -10.94
CA ARG A 30 -17.42 3.02 -12.30
C ARG A 30 -18.54 2.50 -13.19
N LEU A 31 -19.34 3.43 -13.69
CA LEU A 31 -20.34 3.21 -14.73
C LEU A 31 -19.73 3.62 -16.08
N SER A 32 -20.47 3.45 -17.18
CA SER A 32 -19.95 3.64 -18.54
C SER A 32 -19.21 4.97 -18.76
N ASN A 33 -19.74 6.08 -18.22
CA ASN A 33 -19.19 7.42 -18.42
C ASN A 33 -19.11 8.27 -17.14
N ARG A 34 -19.36 7.68 -15.97
CA ARG A 34 -19.42 8.40 -14.69
C ARG A 34 -19.15 7.45 -13.53
N TYR A 35 -19.02 8.01 -12.34
CA TYR A 35 -19.06 7.24 -11.10
C TYR A 35 -20.44 7.36 -10.44
N GLY A 36 -20.87 6.27 -9.81
CA GLY A 36 -22.06 6.26 -8.96
C GLY A 36 -21.86 7.07 -7.67
N PRO A 37 -22.90 7.14 -6.81
CA PRO A 37 -22.75 7.73 -5.48
C PRO A 37 -21.73 6.95 -4.64
N SER A 38 -21.09 7.63 -3.70
CA SER A 38 -20.19 7.00 -2.73
C SER A 38 -20.95 6.11 -1.77
N VAL A 39 -20.38 4.94 -1.45
CA VAL A 39 -20.81 4.08 -0.34
C VAL A 39 -19.63 3.86 0.58
N GLN A 40 -19.83 3.95 1.89
CA GLN A 40 -18.78 3.60 2.85
C GLN A 40 -18.44 2.10 2.72
N TYR A 41 -17.17 1.78 2.59
CA TYR A 41 -16.67 0.42 2.43
C TYR A 41 -16.40 -0.27 3.76
N ASN A 42 -15.65 0.38 4.65
CA ASN A 42 -15.28 -0.22 5.93
C ASN A 42 -16.48 -0.23 6.90
N VAL A 43 -16.80 -1.42 7.41
CA VAL A 43 -17.87 -1.68 8.38
C VAL A 43 -17.33 -1.51 9.80
N ASN A 44 -16.11 -2.00 10.04
CA ASN A 44 -15.37 -1.82 11.28
C ASN A 44 -13.88 -1.57 11.01
N GLY A 45 -13.08 -1.61 12.07
CA GLY A 45 -11.65 -1.29 12.03
C GLY A 45 -11.40 0.20 12.25
N ASP A 46 -10.43 0.50 13.12
CA ASP A 46 -9.99 1.87 13.36
C ASP A 46 -8.97 2.29 12.30
N LEU A 47 -9.34 3.23 11.44
CA LEU A 47 -8.48 3.81 10.42
C LEU A 47 -7.90 5.18 10.84
N SER A 48 -7.97 5.54 12.13
CA SER A 48 -7.34 6.76 12.64
C SER A 48 -5.86 6.79 12.31
N ASN A 49 -5.35 7.91 11.79
CA ASN A 49 -3.95 8.03 11.34
C ASN A 49 -3.59 7.09 10.19
N ALA A 50 -4.56 6.61 9.41
CA ALA A 50 -4.30 5.98 8.12
C ALA A 50 -3.65 7.00 7.16
N ILE A 51 -2.68 6.53 6.36
CA ILE A 51 -1.85 7.37 5.47
C ILE A 51 -1.81 6.86 4.03
N ASP A 52 -2.05 5.57 3.79
CA ASP A 52 -1.96 4.94 2.47
C ASP A 52 -2.77 3.64 2.45
N MET A 53 -3.12 3.12 1.28
CA MET A 53 -3.75 1.79 1.16
C MET A 53 -3.28 1.04 -0.09
N ALA A 54 -3.45 -0.28 -0.07
CA ALA A 54 -3.25 -1.14 -1.23
C ALA A 54 -4.40 -2.16 -1.33
N ILE A 55 -4.75 -2.57 -2.56
CA ILE A 55 -5.88 -3.47 -2.81
C ILE A 55 -5.51 -4.59 -3.78
N ASP A 56 -5.73 -5.84 -3.37
CA ASP A 56 -5.64 -7.03 -4.25
C ASP A 56 -6.87 -7.96 -4.19
N GLY A 57 -7.92 -7.50 -3.52
CA GLY A 57 -9.08 -8.27 -3.12
C GLY A 57 -9.38 -8.07 -1.64
N ASN A 58 -8.33 -8.07 -0.82
CA ASN A 58 -8.36 -7.43 0.49
C ASN A 58 -7.98 -5.95 0.34
N VAL A 59 -8.38 -5.13 1.31
CA VAL A 59 -7.88 -3.76 1.45
C VAL A 59 -6.92 -3.73 2.62
N TYR A 60 -5.67 -3.33 2.37
CA TYR A 60 -4.64 -3.16 3.38
C TYR A 60 -4.45 -1.67 3.60
N VAL A 61 -4.74 -1.20 4.81
CA VAL A 61 -4.59 0.21 5.17
C VAL A 61 -3.34 0.38 6.00
N LEU A 62 -2.39 1.17 5.50
CA LEU A 62 -1.21 1.58 6.22
C LEU A 62 -1.57 2.75 7.15
N LYS A 63 -1.24 2.60 8.42
CA LYS A 63 -1.31 3.65 9.43
C LYS A 63 0.09 4.17 9.76
N GLU A 64 0.14 5.35 10.35
CA GLU A 64 1.36 5.87 10.97
C GLU A 64 2.04 4.82 11.86
N LYS A 65 3.37 4.87 11.92
CA LYS A 65 4.22 3.93 12.67
C LYS A 65 4.16 2.47 12.18
N GLY A 66 3.66 2.24 10.96
CA GLY A 66 3.78 0.95 10.27
C GLY A 66 2.70 -0.07 10.58
N ALA A 67 1.66 0.30 11.35
CA ALA A 67 0.56 -0.61 11.62
C ALA A 67 -0.29 -0.82 10.36
N ILE A 68 -0.71 -2.06 10.10
CA ILE A 68 -1.58 -2.41 8.98
C ILE A 68 -2.94 -2.88 9.50
N VAL A 69 -4.01 -2.36 8.91
CA VAL A 69 -5.37 -2.89 9.07
C VAL A 69 -5.76 -3.59 7.78
N LYS A 70 -6.04 -4.89 7.86
CA LYS A 70 -6.55 -5.68 6.74
C LYS A 70 -8.07 -5.75 6.80
N LEU A 71 -8.73 -5.42 5.71
CA LEU A 71 -10.18 -5.48 5.56
C LEU A 71 -10.57 -6.43 4.42
N LEU A 72 -11.49 -7.34 4.69
CA LEU A 72 -12.13 -8.18 3.67
C LEU A 72 -13.63 -7.87 3.68
N ARG A 73 -14.15 -7.41 2.54
CA ARG A 73 -15.56 -6.98 2.41
C ARG A 73 -15.98 -5.95 3.48
N GLY A 74 -15.05 -5.08 3.86
CA GLY A 74 -15.26 -4.03 4.86
C GLY A 74 -15.03 -4.46 6.32
N GLU A 75 -14.81 -5.74 6.58
CA GLU A 75 -14.63 -6.31 7.92
C GLU A 75 -13.14 -6.55 8.23
N THR A 76 -12.70 -6.21 9.43
CA THR A 76 -11.33 -6.40 9.91
C THR A 76 -10.97 -7.87 9.95
N GLN A 77 -9.81 -8.20 9.40
CA GLN A 77 -9.22 -9.53 9.43
C GLN A 77 -7.93 -9.53 10.24
N PRO A 78 -7.59 -10.65 10.91
CA PRO A 78 -6.25 -10.86 11.45
C PRO A 78 -5.20 -10.69 10.34
N PHE A 79 -4.10 -10.04 10.69
CA PHE A 79 -2.96 -9.86 9.80
C PHE A 79 -1.69 -9.68 10.63
N GLN A 80 -0.68 -10.51 10.34
CA GLN A 80 0.59 -10.47 11.05
C GLN A 80 1.77 -10.49 10.09
N PHE A 81 2.85 -9.86 10.54
CA PHE A 81 4.15 -9.93 9.89
C PHE A 81 5.01 -10.99 10.56
N HIS A 82 5.58 -11.89 9.76
CA HIS A 82 6.48 -12.95 10.20
C HIS A 82 7.91 -12.64 9.78
N ASN A 83 8.87 -13.06 10.61
CA ASN A 83 10.32 -12.91 10.37
C ASN A 83 10.78 -11.45 10.13
N ALA A 84 9.96 -10.47 10.51
CA ALA A 84 10.27 -9.06 10.39
C ALA A 84 11.27 -8.65 11.48
N PRO A 85 12.37 -7.95 11.13
CA PRO A 85 13.20 -7.31 12.15
C PRO A 85 12.37 -6.31 12.98
N ASP A 86 12.71 -6.16 14.25
CA ASP A 86 12.02 -5.23 15.15
C ASP A 86 12.04 -3.80 14.60
N GLY A 87 10.87 -3.15 14.60
CA GLY A 87 10.74 -1.76 14.14
C GLY A 87 10.90 -1.54 12.64
N VAL A 88 11.04 -2.58 11.80
CA VAL A 88 11.31 -2.44 10.35
C VAL A 88 10.24 -1.62 9.62
N LEU A 89 9.01 -1.55 10.14
CA LEU A 89 7.89 -0.81 9.55
C LEU A 89 7.66 0.58 10.15
N GLN A 90 8.45 1.03 11.14
CA GLN A 90 8.14 2.23 11.93
C GLN A 90 8.08 3.52 11.09
N ASN A 91 8.87 3.60 10.02
CA ASN A 91 9.02 4.81 9.19
C ASN A 91 8.34 4.68 7.83
N ILE A 92 7.48 3.67 7.63
CA ILE A 92 6.87 3.44 6.32
C ILE A 92 5.88 4.56 5.98
N THR A 93 5.99 5.07 4.76
CA THR A 93 5.09 6.09 4.22
C THR A 93 4.24 5.59 3.07
N LYS A 94 4.62 4.49 2.42
CA LYS A 94 3.88 3.90 1.30
C LYS A 94 3.78 2.39 1.39
N ILE A 95 2.64 1.86 0.98
CA ILE A 95 2.39 0.43 0.76
C ILE A 95 2.03 0.22 -0.71
N PHE A 96 2.61 -0.80 -1.32
CA PHE A 96 2.23 -1.25 -2.65
C PHE A 96 2.06 -2.77 -2.61
N LYS A 97 1.00 -3.28 -3.25
CA LYS A 97 0.74 -4.72 -3.32
C LYS A 97 0.62 -5.15 -4.78
N VAL A 98 1.48 -6.06 -5.19
CA VAL A 98 1.30 -6.77 -6.46
C VAL A 98 0.19 -7.81 -6.25
N PRO A 99 -0.89 -7.81 -7.06
CA PRO A 99 -2.00 -8.73 -6.87
C PRO A 99 -1.54 -10.20 -6.86
N GLY A 100 -1.85 -10.91 -5.77
CA GLY A 100 -1.44 -12.30 -5.58
C GLY A 100 0.06 -12.54 -5.40
N SER A 101 0.87 -11.49 -5.19
CA SER A 101 2.32 -11.58 -4.97
C SER A 101 2.79 -10.69 -3.82
N ASN A 102 4.01 -10.14 -3.86
CA ASN A 102 4.63 -9.48 -2.71
C ASN A 102 4.01 -8.12 -2.35
N PHE A 103 4.21 -7.75 -1.08
CA PHE A 103 4.08 -6.38 -0.58
C PHE A 103 5.41 -5.65 -0.66
N TYR A 104 5.33 -4.36 -0.94
CA TYR A 104 6.45 -3.44 -0.96
C TYR A 104 6.13 -2.24 -0.08
N PHE A 105 7.05 -1.86 0.79
CA PHE A 105 6.88 -0.77 1.74
C PHE A 105 8.02 0.24 1.60
N LEU A 106 7.71 1.52 1.42
CA LEU A 106 8.71 2.58 1.32
C LEU A 106 9.08 3.13 2.68
N ASP A 107 10.37 3.08 3.02
CA ASP A 107 10.97 3.70 4.18
C ASP A 107 11.88 4.86 3.73
N PRO A 108 11.37 6.09 3.65
CA PRO A 108 12.15 7.23 3.20
C PRO A 108 13.17 7.72 4.25
N VAL A 109 13.08 7.27 5.51
CA VAL A 109 14.08 7.63 6.54
C VAL A 109 15.37 6.85 6.33
N HIS A 110 15.25 5.59 5.92
CA HIS A 110 16.40 4.71 5.65
C HIS A 110 16.66 4.50 4.15
N ASN A 111 16.04 5.30 3.28
CA ASN A 111 16.19 5.24 1.83
C ASN A 111 16.04 3.82 1.26
N ARG A 112 15.00 3.10 1.65
CA ARG A 112 14.83 1.70 1.26
C ARG A 112 13.40 1.34 0.92
N VAL A 113 13.25 0.27 0.15
CA VAL A 113 11.98 -0.44 -0.06
C VAL A 113 12.10 -1.83 0.56
N ILE A 114 11.20 -2.15 1.48
CA ILE A 114 11.15 -3.44 2.18
C ILE A 114 10.12 -4.34 1.49
N VAL A 115 10.47 -5.61 1.31
CA VAL A 115 9.65 -6.60 0.62
C VAL A 115 9.19 -7.69 1.59
N PHE A 116 7.88 -7.94 1.56
CA PHE A 116 7.28 -9.07 2.25
C PHE A 116 6.56 -9.98 1.25
N ALA A 117 6.77 -11.29 1.36
CA ALA A 117 6.00 -12.28 0.63
C ALA A 117 4.62 -12.44 1.26
N ASP A 118 3.61 -12.57 0.41
CA ASP A 118 2.26 -12.93 0.83
C ASP A 118 2.24 -14.39 1.34
N GLY A 119 1.64 -14.61 2.50
CA GLY A 119 1.46 -15.92 3.13
C GLY A 119 0.41 -16.79 2.43
N GLY A 120 -0.25 -16.28 1.38
CA GLY A 120 -1.23 -17.03 0.60
C GLY A 120 -2.49 -17.31 1.43
N ALA A 121 -2.74 -18.57 1.74
CA ALA A 121 -3.97 -18.99 2.43
C ALA A 121 -4.10 -18.44 3.87
N SER A 122 -2.99 -18.17 4.57
CA SER A 122 -3.03 -17.49 5.88
C SER A 122 -3.36 -16.01 5.73
N GLY A 123 -2.99 -15.42 4.58
CA GLY A 123 -3.14 -14.00 4.29
C GLY A 123 -2.28 -13.08 5.16
N ASP A 124 -1.30 -13.63 5.88
CA ASP A 124 -0.23 -12.92 6.59
C ASP A 124 0.90 -12.52 5.62
N ALA A 125 1.96 -11.87 6.11
CA ALA A 125 3.09 -11.47 5.28
C ALA A 125 4.42 -11.85 5.94
N SER A 126 5.38 -12.39 5.18
CA SER A 126 6.71 -12.78 5.69
C SER A 126 7.80 -11.90 5.12
N TYR A 127 8.68 -11.37 5.95
CA TYR A 127 9.81 -10.57 5.48
C TYR A 127 10.71 -11.38 4.54
N VAL A 128 11.14 -10.76 3.43
CA VAL A 128 12.00 -11.41 2.43
C VAL A 128 13.34 -10.70 2.32
N LYS A 129 13.30 -9.40 1.99
CA LYS A 129 14.47 -8.60 1.63
C LYS A 129 14.14 -7.11 1.66
N GLN A 130 15.16 -6.30 1.43
CA GLN A 130 15.04 -4.86 1.25
C GLN A 130 15.97 -4.40 0.11
N TYR A 131 15.57 -3.35 -0.58
CA TYR A 131 16.36 -2.63 -1.57
C TYR A 131 16.75 -1.29 -0.98
N VAL A 132 18.04 -1.03 -0.82
CA VAL A 132 18.57 0.23 -0.28
C VAL A 132 19.05 1.08 -1.45
N PHE A 133 18.65 2.35 -1.46
CA PHE A 133 19.00 3.32 -2.48
C PHE A 133 20.11 4.22 -1.92
N GLU A 134 21.16 4.39 -2.70
CA GLU A 134 22.33 5.19 -2.32
C GLU A 134 22.76 6.09 -3.49
N GLY A 135 23.37 7.23 -3.16
CA GLY A 135 23.95 8.14 -4.14
C GLY A 135 23.85 9.60 -3.71
N ASP A 136 24.85 10.41 -4.09
CA ASP A 136 24.96 11.83 -3.71
C ASP A 136 23.77 12.68 -4.19
N GLN A 137 23.08 12.21 -5.21
CA GLN A 137 21.95 12.87 -5.81
C GLN A 137 20.60 12.44 -5.22
N LEU A 138 20.58 11.44 -4.34
CA LEU A 138 19.35 10.86 -3.80
C LEU A 138 18.62 11.88 -2.91
N GLY A 139 17.41 12.24 -3.33
CA GLY A 139 16.49 13.05 -2.54
C GLY A 139 15.67 12.22 -1.57
N LYS A 140 14.68 12.86 -0.94
CA LYS A 140 13.73 12.17 -0.07
C LYS A 140 12.77 11.36 -0.92
N LEU A 141 12.77 10.03 -0.76
CA LEU A 141 11.86 9.14 -1.47
C LEU A 141 10.39 9.46 -1.13
N GLN A 142 9.52 9.45 -2.14
CA GLN A 142 8.12 9.89 -2.03
C GLN A 142 7.11 8.82 -2.40
N SER A 143 7.42 8.00 -3.41
CA SER A 143 6.51 6.99 -3.93
C SER A 143 7.26 5.82 -4.54
N LEU A 144 6.54 4.71 -4.73
CA LEU A 144 7.02 3.53 -5.41
C LEU A 144 5.93 2.90 -6.29
N SER A 145 6.34 2.12 -7.28
CA SER A 145 5.49 1.16 -7.97
C SER A 145 6.31 -0.04 -8.42
N VAL A 146 5.66 -1.16 -8.69
CA VAL A 146 6.31 -2.39 -9.14
C VAL A 146 5.55 -2.96 -10.33
N ASP A 147 6.28 -3.46 -11.32
CA ASP A 147 5.67 -4.16 -12.46
C ASP A 147 4.92 -5.42 -11.99
N GLN A 148 3.88 -5.81 -12.73
CA GLN A 148 3.03 -6.95 -12.35
C GLN A 148 3.80 -8.28 -12.31
N ASP A 149 4.83 -8.43 -13.14
CA ASP A 149 5.72 -9.60 -13.16
C ASP A 149 6.84 -9.52 -12.12
N GLU A 150 6.92 -8.42 -11.38
CA GLU A 150 7.94 -8.12 -10.37
C GLU A 150 9.36 -8.23 -10.94
N THR A 151 9.57 -7.59 -12.09
CA THR A 151 10.90 -7.46 -12.71
C THR A 151 11.55 -6.10 -12.46
N HIS A 152 10.75 -5.02 -12.37
CA HIS A 152 11.25 -3.69 -12.03
C HIS A 152 10.51 -3.07 -10.85
N LEU A 153 11.29 -2.47 -9.95
CA LEU A 153 10.84 -1.58 -8.90
C LEU A 153 11.17 -0.14 -9.32
N TYR A 154 10.15 0.69 -9.39
CA TYR A 154 10.26 2.12 -9.65
C TYR A 154 10.12 2.87 -8.33
N VAL A 155 11.05 3.78 -8.04
CA VAL A 155 11.01 4.63 -6.85
C VAL A 155 11.30 6.04 -7.27
N MET A 156 10.52 7.00 -6.78
CA MET A 156 10.78 8.42 -7.05
C MET A 156 11.13 9.20 -5.79
N ASP A 157 12.03 10.16 -5.94
CA ASP A 157 12.25 11.24 -4.99
C ASP A 157 11.58 12.54 -5.47
N ASP A 158 11.97 13.68 -4.92
CA ASP A 158 11.46 15.00 -5.29
C ASP A 158 11.83 15.45 -6.72
N LYS A 159 12.78 14.80 -7.39
CA LYS A 159 13.37 15.25 -8.67
C LYS A 159 13.59 14.14 -9.69
N ARG A 160 13.65 12.87 -9.29
CA ARG A 160 14.12 11.75 -10.10
C ARG A 160 13.26 10.52 -9.90
N LEU A 161 13.21 9.71 -10.95
CA LEU A 161 12.70 8.35 -10.96
C LEU A 161 13.89 7.39 -11.08
N TYR A 162 13.99 6.45 -10.15
CA TYR A 162 14.97 5.38 -10.12
C TYR A 162 14.29 4.06 -10.50
N VAL A 163 15.02 3.21 -11.21
CA VAL A 163 14.57 1.86 -11.58
C VAL A 163 15.59 0.87 -11.05
N ALA A 164 15.12 -0.16 -10.35
CA ALA A 164 15.93 -1.25 -9.87
C ALA A 164 15.37 -2.57 -10.41
N ASP A 165 16.27 -3.43 -10.90
CA ASP A 165 15.91 -4.79 -11.26
C ASP A 165 15.60 -5.58 -9.99
N VAL A 166 14.44 -6.21 -9.97
CA VAL A 166 13.99 -7.05 -8.87
C VAL A 166 13.88 -8.49 -9.36
N THR A 167 14.54 -9.40 -8.66
CA THR A 167 14.47 -10.83 -8.95
C THR A 167 13.37 -11.49 -8.12
N LYS A 168 12.49 -12.22 -8.78
CA LYS A 168 11.65 -13.21 -8.11
C LYS A 168 12.57 -14.34 -7.61
N LYS A 169 12.53 -14.63 -6.30
CA LYS A 169 13.15 -15.86 -5.79
C LYS A 169 12.27 -17.05 -6.12
#